data_AF-A0A1H0DSZ5-F1
#
_entry.id   AF-A0A1H0DSZ5-F1
#
_cell.length_a   1.000
_cell.length_b   1.000
_cell.length_c   1.000
_cell.angle_alpha   90.00
_cell.angle_beta   90.00
_cell.angle_gamma   90.00
#
_symmetry.space_group_name_H-M   'P 1'
#
loop_
_entity.id
_entity.type
_entity.pdbx_description
1 polymer ?
#
loop_
_entity_poly.entity_id
_entity_poly.type
_entity_poly.pdbx_seq_one_letter_code
_entity_poly.pdbx_strand_id
1 'polypeptide(L)'
;MKRRAPLRRTAGPRRQKPLRARRVHRVVAGHGQTHVAEALRRLVFARDEGQCQLCGTGCTPLTLQHRAPRGMGGSRHRNTAENLIVLCGDGTTGCHGRVEHNRDWARARGFLVPMGIDPADWPVFRFLDRWEQPSADGWAPAARADGQLLPDDEKGAR
;
A
#
# COMPACT_ATOMS: atom_id res chain seq x y z
N MET A 1 -64.41 -17.57 66.36
CA MET A 1 -64.66 -16.75 65.15
C MET A 1 -63.99 -15.38 65.29
N LYS A 2 -62.77 -15.18 64.76
CA LYS A 2 -62.17 -13.83 64.58
C LYS A 2 -61.39 -13.79 63.27
N ARG A 3 -61.50 -12.64 62.60
CA ARG A 3 -61.53 -12.45 61.14
C ARG A 3 -60.12 -12.31 60.51
N ARG A 4 -60.08 -12.57 59.20
CA ARG A 4 -58.91 -12.76 58.32
C ARG A 4 -57.90 -11.60 58.31
N ALA A 5 -56.63 -11.96 58.16
CA ALA A 5 -55.49 -11.06 57.98
C ALA A 5 -55.58 -10.24 56.67
N PRO A 6 -55.01 -9.01 56.62
CA PRO A 6 -55.09 -8.17 55.44
C PRO A 6 -54.19 -8.68 54.31
N LEU A 7 -54.70 -8.61 53.07
CA LEU A 7 -53.96 -8.95 51.86
C LEU A 7 -52.85 -7.91 51.60
N ARG A 8 -51.62 -8.38 51.36
CA ARG A 8 -50.48 -7.56 50.94
C ARG A 8 -50.69 -7.08 49.50
N ARG A 9 -50.51 -5.78 49.27
CA ARG A 9 -50.52 -5.18 47.92
C ARG A 9 -49.19 -5.50 47.23
N THR A 10 -49.22 -6.17 46.09
CA THR A 10 -48.05 -6.34 45.22
C THR A 10 -47.80 -5.05 44.41
N ALA A 11 -46.53 -4.72 44.21
CA ALA A 11 -46.13 -3.59 43.37
C ALA A 11 -46.44 -3.90 41.89
N GLY A 12 -47.11 -2.98 41.21
CA GLY A 12 -47.40 -3.07 39.77
C GLY A 12 -46.11 -2.96 38.92
N PRO A 13 -46.18 -3.36 37.63
CA PRO A 13 -45.00 -3.43 36.77
C PRO A 13 -44.42 -2.04 36.52
N ARG A 14 -43.08 -1.94 36.55
CA ARG A 14 -42.35 -0.69 36.29
C ARG A 14 -42.51 -0.29 34.82
N ARG A 15 -42.89 0.98 34.58
CA ARG A 15 -42.81 1.62 33.26
C ARG A 15 -41.37 1.55 32.75
N GLN A 16 -41.17 0.94 31.58
CA GLN A 16 -39.89 0.99 30.87
C GLN A 16 -39.70 2.40 30.28
N LYS A 17 -38.51 2.97 30.45
CA LYS A 17 -38.16 4.27 29.85
C LYS A 17 -38.06 4.09 28.32
N PRO A 18 -38.56 5.04 27.51
CA PRO A 18 -38.40 4.95 26.07
C PRO A 18 -36.91 5.01 25.71
N LEU A 19 -36.50 4.12 24.80
CA LEU A 19 -35.16 4.14 24.23
C LEU A 19 -34.97 5.49 23.52
N ARG A 20 -33.97 6.27 23.94
CA ARG A 20 -33.62 7.51 23.25
C ARG A 20 -33.19 7.16 21.83
N ALA A 21 -33.86 7.75 20.84
CA ALA A 21 -33.47 7.62 19.45
C ALA A 21 -32.01 8.04 19.29
N ARG A 22 -31.14 7.10 18.88
CA ARG A 22 -29.75 7.41 18.55
C ARG A 22 -29.78 8.33 17.34
N ARG A 23 -29.21 9.53 17.49
CA ARG A 23 -28.93 10.42 16.37
C ARG A 23 -27.97 9.68 15.44
N VAL A 24 -28.48 9.22 14.30
CA VAL A 24 -27.63 8.72 13.21
C VAL A 24 -26.81 9.91 12.71
N HIS A 25 -25.54 9.95 13.09
CA HIS A 25 -24.58 10.81 12.42
C HIS A 25 -24.57 10.38 10.95
N ARG A 26 -24.88 11.32 10.04
CA ARG A 26 -24.72 11.11 8.60
C ARG A 26 -23.28 10.68 8.38
N VAL A 27 -23.07 9.40 8.04
CA VAL A 27 -21.77 8.91 7.59
C VAL A 27 -21.55 9.58 6.24
N VAL A 28 -20.80 10.68 6.23
CA VAL A 28 -20.14 11.09 5.00
C VAL A 28 -19.17 9.97 4.68
N ALA A 29 -19.39 9.29 3.55
CA ALA A 29 -18.52 8.26 3.02
C ALA A 29 -17.17 8.88 2.63
N GLY A 30 -16.34 9.21 3.62
CA GLY A 30 -14.94 9.48 3.43
C GLY A 30 -14.28 8.15 3.07
N HIS A 31 -14.14 7.88 1.78
CA HIS A 31 -13.30 6.80 1.30
C HIS A 31 -11.89 7.09 1.82
N GLY A 32 -11.42 6.29 2.79
CA GLY A 32 -10.02 6.35 3.20
C GLY A 32 -9.17 6.26 1.94
N GLN A 33 -8.34 7.28 1.65
CA GLN A 33 -7.74 7.42 0.33
C GLN A 33 -6.82 6.23 0.02
N THR A 34 -7.35 5.26 -0.71
CA THR A 34 -6.64 4.11 -1.29
C THR A 34 -5.76 4.55 -2.48
N HIS A 35 -6.05 5.73 -3.02
CA HIS A 35 -5.38 6.31 -4.18
C HIS A 35 -4.14 7.11 -3.77
N VAL A 36 -3.08 7.03 -4.59
CA VAL A 36 -1.92 7.93 -4.49
C VAL A 36 -2.41 9.34 -4.83
N ALA A 37 -2.08 10.33 -4.00
CA ALA A 37 -2.46 11.71 -4.25
C ALA A 37 -1.90 12.17 -5.61
N GLU A 38 -2.70 12.90 -6.39
CA GLU A 38 -2.33 13.31 -7.76
C GLU A 38 -1.01 14.09 -7.80
N ALA A 39 -0.74 14.95 -6.82
CA ALA A 39 0.53 15.67 -6.71
C ALA A 39 1.73 14.71 -6.57
N LEU A 40 1.60 13.69 -5.72
CA LEU A 40 2.64 12.68 -5.55
C LEU A 40 2.78 11.81 -6.80
N ARG A 41 1.66 11.48 -7.45
CA ARG A 41 1.68 10.76 -8.74
C ARG A 41 2.52 11.55 -9.76
N ARG A 42 2.24 12.83 -9.95
CA ARG A 42 2.98 13.70 -10.88
C ARG A 42 4.47 13.77 -10.54
N LEU A 43 4.79 13.94 -9.25
CA LEU A 43 6.18 13.97 -8.79
C LEU A 43 6.92 12.70 -9.17
N VAL A 44 6.36 11.52 -8.88
CA VAL A 44 7.02 10.25 -9.17
C VAL A 44 7.13 10.01 -10.67
N PHE A 45 6.10 10.35 -11.45
CA PHE A 45 6.18 10.26 -12.92
C PHE A 45 7.22 11.20 -13.52
N ALA A 46 7.40 12.40 -12.96
CA ALA A 46 8.42 13.33 -13.39
C ALA A 46 9.83 12.83 -13.03
N ARG A 47 10.03 12.36 -11.79
CA ARG A 47 11.29 11.73 -11.33
C ARG A 47 11.69 10.55 -12.20
N ASP A 48 10.72 9.75 -12.61
CA ASP A 48 10.90 8.54 -13.40
C ASP A 48 10.84 8.81 -14.91
N GLU A 49 10.82 10.09 -15.31
CA GLU A 49 10.85 10.58 -16.70
C GLU A 49 9.76 9.96 -17.60
N GLY A 50 8.63 9.54 -17.01
CA GLY A 50 7.59 8.83 -17.73
C GLY A 50 8.06 7.52 -18.36
N GLN A 51 8.97 6.80 -17.69
CA GLN A 51 9.51 5.53 -18.17
C GLN A 51 9.30 4.41 -17.13
N CYS A 52 9.27 3.17 -17.61
CA CYS A 52 9.36 1.99 -16.77
C CYS A 52 10.76 1.89 -16.18
N GLN A 53 10.86 1.88 -14.85
CA GLN A 53 12.15 1.83 -14.16
C GLN A 53 12.85 0.46 -14.23
N LEU A 54 12.16 -0.55 -14.78
CA LEU A 54 12.75 -1.86 -15.05
C LEU A 54 13.23 -2.01 -16.50
N CYS A 55 12.38 -1.74 -17.50
CA CYS A 55 12.72 -2.00 -18.91
C CYS A 55 12.93 -0.74 -19.77
N GLY A 56 12.73 0.46 -19.21
CA GLY A 56 12.93 1.73 -19.91
C GLY A 56 11.81 2.16 -20.87
N THR A 57 10.79 1.33 -21.12
CA THR A 57 9.71 1.73 -22.04
C THR A 57 8.87 2.88 -21.49
N GLY A 58 8.46 3.79 -22.37
CA GLY A 58 7.45 4.82 -22.12
C GLY A 58 6.14 4.63 -22.91
N CYS A 59 6.01 3.54 -23.69
CA CYS A 59 4.98 3.41 -24.74
C CYS A 59 3.77 2.56 -24.36
N THR A 60 3.77 1.95 -23.18
CA THR A 60 2.65 1.14 -22.64
C THR A 60 2.04 1.86 -21.44
N PRO A 61 0.83 1.47 -20.97
CA PRO A 61 0.32 2.00 -19.72
C PRO A 61 1.38 1.90 -18.62
N LEU A 62 1.68 3.05 -18.02
CA LEU A 62 2.61 3.16 -16.92
C LEU A 62 1.80 3.31 -15.64
N THR A 63 2.14 2.49 -14.65
CA THR A 63 1.45 2.43 -13.38
C THR A 63 2.43 2.60 -12.24
N LEU A 64 1.93 3.09 -11.11
CA LEU A 64 2.71 3.18 -9.88
C LEU A 64 2.60 1.88 -9.12
N GLN A 65 3.75 1.31 -8.77
CA GLN A 65 3.86 0.17 -7.88
C GLN A 65 4.41 0.60 -6.51
N HIS A 66 3.85 0.06 -5.45
CA HIS A 66 4.42 0.16 -4.11
C HIS A 66 5.54 -0.87 -3.94
N ARG A 67 6.73 -0.42 -3.54
CA ARG A 67 7.86 -1.32 -3.31
C ARG A 67 7.77 -2.00 -1.95
N ALA A 68 7.33 -1.29 -0.91
CA ALA A 68 6.93 -1.82 0.38
C ALA A 68 5.40 -1.94 0.44
N PRO A 69 4.86 -3.15 0.67
CA PRO A 69 3.42 -3.37 0.71
C PRO A 69 2.76 -2.63 1.87
N ARG A 70 1.49 -2.27 1.67
CA ARG A 70 0.71 -1.40 2.57
C ARG A 70 0.33 -2.03 3.93
N GLY A 71 0.50 -3.35 4.09
CA GLY A 71 0.09 -4.08 5.30
C GLY A 71 -1.41 -3.95 5.61
N MET A 72 -1.83 -4.45 6.77
CA MET A 72 -3.24 -4.46 7.21
C MET A 72 -3.74 -3.12 7.80
N GLY A 73 -2.88 -2.09 7.90
CA GLY A 73 -3.11 -0.88 8.70
C GLY A 73 -3.48 0.42 7.95
N GLY A 74 -3.70 0.36 6.64
CA GLY A 74 -4.06 1.53 5.85
C GLY A 74 -2.86 2.30 5.26
N SER A 75 -3.06 2.78 4.04
CA SER A 75 -2.06 3.02 3.00
C SER A 75 -1.44 4.41 2.94
N ARG A 76 -1.79 5.33 3.84
CA ARG A 76 -1.36 6.74 3.72
C ARG A 76 0.12 6.96 3.99
N HIS A 77 0.68 6.28 5.00
CA HIS A 77 2.08 6.43 5.41
C HIS A 77 3.07 5.73 4.46
N ARG A 78 2.56 4.98 3.48
CA ARG A 78 3.33 4.25 2.47
C ARG A 78 3.27 4.91 1.09
N ASN A 79 2.51 6.00 0.95
CA ASN A 79 2.51 6.82 -0.26
C ASN A 79 3.63 7.87 -0.14
N THR A 80 4.87 7.43 -0.34
CA THR A 80 6.04 8.31 -0.45
C THR A 80 6.68 8.13 -1.83
N ALA A 81 7.50 9.10 -2.26
CA ALA A 81 8.14 9.02 -3.56
C ALA A 81 9.10 7.82 -3.62
N GLU A 82 9.83 7.57 -2.54
CA GLU A 82 10.83 6.51 -2.40
C GLU A 82 10.20 5.12 -2.43
N ASN A 83 8.94 5.02 -1.96
CA ASN A 83 8.19 3.77 -1.96
C ASN A 83 7.42 3.52 -3.26
N LEU A 84 7.29 4.52 -4.13
CA LEU A 84 6.57 4.42 -5.39
C LEU A 84 7.55 4.36 -6.55
N ILE A 85 7.24 3.51 -7.52
CA ILE A 85 8.06 3.36 -8.73
C ILE A 85 7.17 3.19 -9.96
N VAL A 86 7.55 3.81 -11.07
CA VAL A 86 6.84 3.68 -12.34
C VAL A 86 7.24 2.37 -13.04
N LEU A 87 6.26 1.54 -13.39
CA LEU A 87 6.46 0.32 -14.16
C LEU A 87 5.46 0.24 -15.31
N CYS A 88 5.83 -0.45 -16.39
CA CYS A 88 4.89 -0.74 -17.47
C CYS A 88 3.95 -1.89 -17.12
N GLY A 89 2.76 -1.84 -17.71
CA GLY A 89 1.68 -2.78 -17.47
C GLY A 89 0.93 -2.45 -16.19
N ASP A 90 0.38 -3.47 -15.57
CA ASP A 90 -0.41 -3.40 -14.34
C ASP A 90 -0.03 -4.57 -13.43
N GLY A 91 -0.75 -4.76 -12.31
CA GLY A 91 -0.46 -5.84 -11.37
C GLY A 91 -0.47 -7.25 -11.97
N THR A 92 -0.93 -7.45 -13.22
CA THR A 92 -0.95 -8.75 -13.90
C THR A 92 -0.14 -8.80 -15.19
N THR A 93 0.15 -7.66 -15.83
CA THR A 93 0.84 -7.58 -17.11
C THR A 93 2.11 -6.72 -17.05
N GLY A 94 3.03 -6.90 -18.00
CA GLY A 94 4.23 -6.10 -18.11
C GLY A 94 5.21 -6.26 -16.93
N CYS A 95 6.05 -5.25 -16.72
CA CYS A 95 7.05 -5.25 -15.65
C CYS A 95 6.41 -5.17 -14.26
N HIS A 96 5.29 -4.47 -14.13
CA HIS A 96 4.53 -4.43 -12.89
C HIS A 96 4.06 -5.85 -12.52
N GLY A 97 3.41 -6.55 -13.45
CA GLY A 97 2.98 -7.93 -13.24
C GLY A 97 4.15 -8.86 -12.91
N ARG A 98 5.30 -8.71 -13.57
CA ARG A 98 6.51 -9.49 -13.27
C ARG A 98 6.98 -9.30 -11.83
N VAL A 99 7.00 -8.06 -11.34
CA VAL A 99 7.40 -7.72 -9.96
C VAL A 99 6.40 -8.29 -8.95
N GLU A 100 5.11 -8.22 -9.23
CA GLU A 100 4.06 -8.69 -8.33
C GLU A 100 4.08 -10.23 -8.16
N HIS A 101 4.28 -10.96 -9.26
CA HIS A 101 4.22 -12.42 -9.28
C HIS A 101 5.55 -13.10 -8.92
N ASN A 102 6.69 -12.42 -9.10
CA ASN A 102 8.02 -12.98 -8.81
C ASN A 102 8.68 -12.27 -7.63
N ARG A 103 8.13 -12.49 -6.43
CA ARG A 103 8.49 -11.71 -5.23
C ARG A 103 9.97 -11.83 -4.83
N ASP A 104 10.58 -12.99 -4.97
CA ASP A 104 12.00 -13.17 -4.61
C ASP A 104 12.91 -12.51 -5.64
N TRP A 105 12.57 -12.62 -6.93
CA TRP A 105 13.22 -11.88 -8.00
C TRP A 105 13.11 -10.36 -7.78
N ALA A 106 11.92 -9.88 -7.39
CA ALA A 106 11.67 -8.47 -7.11
C ALA A 106 12.46 -7.96 -5.89
N ARG A 107 12.55 -8.76 -4.83
CA ARG A 107 13.38 -8.43 -3.65
C ARG A 107 14.85 -8.35 -4.01
N ALA A 108 15.34 -9.37 -4.74
CA ALA A 108 16.72 -9.43 -5.19
C ALA A 108 17.11 -8.26 -6.11
N ARG A 109 16.15 -7.60 -6.77
CA ARG A 109 16.40 -6.43 -7.64
C ARG A 109 15.93 -5.11 -7.04
N GLY A 110 15.50 -5.10 -5.78
CA GLY A 110 15.09 -3.88 -5.09
C GLY A 110 13.69 -3.35 -5.41
N PHE A 111 12.94 -4.02 -6.28
CA PHE A 111 11.55 -3.66 -6.61
C PHE A 111 10.55 -4.03 -5.52
N LEU A 112 10.93 -4.92 -4.60
CA LEU A 112 10.18 -5.25 -3.39
C LEU A 112 11.07 -5.06 -2.16
N VAL A 113 10.63 -4.22 -1.23
CA VAL A 113 11.37 -3.88 0.00
C VAL A 113 11.06 -4.94 1.08
N PRO A 114 12.08 -5.48 1.77
CA PRO A 114 11.88 -6.37 2.92
C PRO A 114 11.09 -5.69 4.05
N MET A 115 10.42 -6.50 4.87
CA MET A 115 9.65 -5.97 5.99
C MET A 115 10.57 -5.26 6.99
N GLY A 116 10.15 -4.08 7.47
CA GLY A 116 10.89 -3.30 8.47
C GLY A 116 12.01 -2.43 7.90
N ILE A 117 12.30 -2.51 6.60
CA ILE A 117 13.27 -1.66 5.93
C ILE A 117 12.58 -0.41 5.37
N ASP A 118 13.26 0.74 5.47
CA ASP A 118 12.80 1.97 4.81
C ASP A 118 13.01 1.84 3.29
N PRO A 119 11.99 2.07 2.46
CA PRO A 119 12.15 2.12 1.00
C PRO A 119 13.23 3.10 0.51
N ALA A 120 13.49 4.17 1.26
CA ALA A 120 14.53 5.15 0.96
C ALA A 120 15.95 4.61 1.17
N ASP A 121 16.11 3.51 1.92
CA ASP A 121 17.40 2.86 2.21
C ASP A 121 17.59 1.53 1.44
N TRP A 122 16.60 1.13 0.63
CA TRP A 122 16.68 -0.07 -0.21
C TRP A 122 16.89 0.33 -1.67
N PRO A 123 18.06 0.07 -2.29
CA PRO A 123 18.32 0.46 -3.67
C PRO A 123 17.53 -0.40 -4.67
N VAL A 124 17.37 0.11 -5.90
CA VAL A 124 16.68 -0.57 -7.02
C VAL A 124 17.67 -0.82 -8.15
N PHE A 125 17.65 -2.01 -8.74
CA PHE A 125 18.42 -2.32 -9.94
C PHE A 125 17.67 -1.83 -11.18
N ARG A 126 17.80 -0.53 -11.46
CA ARG A 126 17.07 0.15 -12.54
C ARG A 126 17.62 -0.24 -13.91
N PHE A 127 16.71 -0.30 -14.87
CA PHE A 127 17.00 -0.58 -16.28
C PHE A 127 17.77 -1.89 -16.53
N LEU A 128 17.78 -2.81 -15.54
CA LEU A 128 18.62 -4.01 -15.54
C LEU A 128 20.13 -3.73 -15.72
N ASP A 129 20.57 -2.56 -15.24
CA ASP A 129 21.92 -2.07 -15.52
C ASP A 129 22.65 -1.62 -14.25
N ARG A 130 21.98 -0.84 -13.41
CA ARG A 130 22.65 -0.17 -12.28
C ARG A 130 21.82 -0.11 -11.03
N TRP A 131 22.51 -0.12 -9.89
CA TRP A 131 21.92 0.07 -8.57
C TRP A 131 21.81 1.54 -8.25
N GLU A 132 20.59 1.98 -7.92
CA GLU A 132 20.35 3.36 -7.55
C GLU A 132 19.39 3.47 -6.36
N GLN A 133 19.66 4.44 -5.50
CA GLN A 133 18.84 4.79 -4.35
C GLN A 133 17.71 5.72 -4.80
N PRO A 134 16.44 5.40 -4.49
CA PRO A 134 15.34 6.31 -4.77
C PRO A 134 15.29 7.45 -3.75
N SER A 135 14.99 8.64 -4.26
CA SER A 135 14.62 9.81 -3.47
C SER A 135 13.37 10.47 -4.07
N ALA A 136 12.88 11.54 -3.45
CA ALA A 136 11.86 12.40 -4.04
C ALA A 136 12.34 13.13 -5.31
N ASP A 137 13.61 13.53 -5.34
CA ASP A 137 14.17 14.41 -6.38
C ASP A 137 14.85 13.66 -7.52
N GLY A 138 15.08 12.36 -7.37
CA GLY A 138 15.79 11.58 -8.36
C GLY A 138 16.32 10.26 -7.85
N TRP A 139 17.34 9.78 -8.54
CA TRP A 139 17.99 8.52 -8.30
C TRP A 139 19.49 8.75 -8.13
N ALA A 140 20.05 8.25 -7.05
CA ALA A 140 21.48 8.38 -6.75
C ALA A 140 22.19 7.05 -6.94
N PRO A 141 23.44 7.01 -7.44
CA PRO A 141 24.21 5.77 -7.51
C PRO A 141 24.30 5.08 -6.15
N ALA A 142 24.11 3.76 -6.14
CA ALA A 142 24.18 2.94 -4.93
C ALA A 142 24.89 1.61 -5.21
N ALA A 143 25.20 0.87 -4.15
CA ALA A 143 25.61 -0.52 -4.21
C ALA A 143 24.64 -1.35 -3.36
N ARG A 144 24.37 -2.59 -3.76
CA ARG A 144 23.62 -3.51 -2.90
C ARG A 144 24.54 -3.95 -1.76
N ALA A 145 24.13 -3.70 -0.52
CA ALA A 145 24.97 -3.92 0.67
C ALA A 145 25.28 -5.40 0.95
N ASP A 146 24.55 -6.34 0.35
CA ASP A 146 24.63 -7.77 0.66
C ASP A 146 25.55 -8.58 -0.27
N GLY A 147 26.19 -7.96 -1.26
CA GLY A 147 27.16 -8.62 -2.15
C GLY A 147 26.58 -9.80 -2.96
N GLN A 148 25.26 -9.99 -2.93
CA GLN A 148 24.61 -11.10 -3.61
C GLN A 148 24.55 -10.78 -5.12
N LEU A 149 25.21 -11.62 -5.92
CA LEU A 149 25.04 -11.61 -7.38
C LEU A 149 23.55 -11.71 -7.70
N LEU A 150 23.09 -10.83 -8.59
CA LEU A 150 21.74 -10.93 -9.13
C LEU A 150 21.60 -12.32 -9.76
N PRO A 151 20.56 -13.11 -9.42
CA PRO A 151 20.34 -14.38 -10.09
C PRO A 151 20.17 -14.08 -11.58
N ASP A 152 20.81 -14.90 -12.43
CA ASP A 152 20.76 -14.77 -13.88
C ASP A 152 19.31 -14.58 -14.35
N ASP A 153 19.13 -13.79 -15.40
CA ASP A 153 17.83 -13.64 -16.05
C ASP A 153 17.45 -14.96 -16.72
N GLU A 154 16.96 -15.92 -15.95
CA GLU A 154 16.30 -17.09 -16.51
C GLU A 154 15.11 -16.60 -17.33
N LYS A 155 15.30 -16.74 -18.65
CA LYS A 155 14.48 -16.29 -19.77
C LYS A 155 12.98 -16.24 -19.45
N GLY A 156 12.40 -15.05 -19.52
CA GLY A 156 10.94 -14.89 -19.56
C GLY A 156 10.56 -13.46 -19.93
N ALA A 157 10.00 -13.30 -21.13
CA ALA A 157 9.48 -12.08 -21.76
C ALA A 157 10.52 -11.13 -22.41
N ARG A 158 10.92 -11.49 -23.63
CA ARG A 158 11.05 -10.52 -24.74
C ARG A 158 9.71 -10.33 -25.40
#